data_AF-A0A6V7PV07-F1
#
_entry.id   AF-A0A6V7PV07-F1
#
_cell.length_a   1.000
_cell.length_b   1.000
_cell.length_c   1.000
_cell.angle_alpha   90.00
_cell.angle_beta   90.00
_cell.angle_gamma   90.00
#
_symmetry.space_group_name_H-M   'P 1'
#
loop_
_entity.id
_entity.type
_entity.pdbx_description
1 polymer ?
#
loop_
_entity_poly.entity_id
_entity_poly.type
_entity_poly.pdbx_seq_one_letter_code
_entity_poly.pdbx_strand_id
1 'polypeptide(L)'
;MATIHFSYVMMLGEVYEQLGLGVPQIVVTPDTEGKFIGYVDLQIPRSETVVQTVRCSSSQFPTATGAEQDAARLAMKRLKEECDLQFKDINYDDSLLYKNLYDHQTTNCAVLTTQYSNLSREHSFLKECHVSTVAQKNEYVNERIKLRNAIGECYAVVNRITVELLRRTPLRPCPIRMLSCSDYLIGSCFCFQQSNFAHGILVWY
;
A
#
# COMPACT_ATOMS: atom_id res chain seq x y z
N MET A 1 17.49 -20.76 1.55
CA MET A 1 16.31 -21.39 2.17
C MET A 1 16.82 -22.52 3.04
N ALA A 2 16.55 -22.50 4.35
CA ALA A 2 16.95 -23.57 5.25
C ALA A 2 15.85 -24.63 5.28
N THR A 3 16.16 -25.85 4.85
CA THR A 3 15.24 -26.98 4.90
C THR A 3 15.37 -27.64 6.26
N ILE A 4 14.38 -27.49 7.14
CA ILE A 4 14.35 -28.20 8.42
C ILE A 4 13.79 -29.60 8.14
N HIS A 5 14.66 -30.61 8.15
CA HIS A 5 14.24 -32.01 8.04
C HIS A 5 13.82 -32.52 9.43
N PHE A 6 12.53 -32.70 9.64
CA PHE A 6 12.01 -33.37 10.83
C PHE A 6 12.18 -34.88 10.71
N SER A 7 12.80 -35.50 11.72
CA SER A 7 12.97 -36.95 11.83
C SER A 7 11.75 -37.56 12.54
N TYR A 8 11.02 -38.45 11.86
CA TYR A 8 9.88 -39.17 12.45
C TYR A 8 10.30 -40.06 13.62
N VAL A 9 11.54 -40.57 13.59
CA VAL A 9 12.11 -41.37 14.68
C VAL A 9 12.27 -40.53 15.95
N MET A 10 12.73 -39.28 15.83
CA MET A 10 12.88 -38.38 16.98
C MET A 10 11.52 -37.97 17.55
N MET A 11 10.58 -37.58 16.69
CA MET A 11 9.21 -37.25 17.12
C MET A 11 8.53 -38.44 17.81
N LEU A 12 8.71 -39.66 17.31
CA LEU A 12 8.19 -40.86 17.97
C LEU A 12 8.76 -41.02 19.39
N GLY A 13 10.07 -40.77 19.57
CA GLY A 13 10.71 -40.78 20.88
C GLY A 13 10.11 -39.75 21.85
N GLU A 14 9.94 -38.51 21.40
CA GLU A 14 9.33 -37.44 22.22
C GLU A 14 7.88 -37.77 22.62
N VAL A 15 7.10 -38.35 21.70
CA VAL A 15 5.72 -38.76 21.99
C VAL A 15 5.68 -39.90 23.00
N TYR A 16 6.57 -40.88 22.90
CA TYR A 16 6.67 -41.97 23.88
C TYR A 16 7.06 -41.45 25.27
N GLU A 17 8.00 -40.50 25.34
CA GLU A 17 8.38 -39.85 26.61
C GLU A 17 7.20 -39.12 27.25
N GLN A 18 6.44 -38.35 26.45
CA GLN A 18 5.23 -37.65 26.94
C GLN A 18 4.13 -38.60 27.43
N LEU A 19 4.03 -39.80 26.84
CA LEU A 19 3.10 -40.84 27.26
C LEU A 19 3.63 -41.70 28.42
N GLY A 20 4.85 -41.44 28.92
CA GLY A 20 5.48 -42.26 29.96
C GLY A 20 5.81 -43.69 29.52
N LEU A 21 5.93 -43.92 28.22
CA LEU A 21 6.29 -45.21 27.63
C LEU A 21 7.82 -45.33 27.50
N GLY A 22 8.33 -46.57 27.42
CA GLY A 22 9.77 -46.80 27.23
C GLY A 22 10.28 -46.33 25.86
N VAL A 23 11.59 -46.34 25.61
CA VAL A 23 12.16 -45.91 24.33
C VAL A 23 11.64 -46.80 23.18
N PRO A 24 11.07 -46.24 22.09
CA PRO A 24 10.59 -47.03 20.97
C PRO A 24 11.75 -47.74 20.26
N GLN A 25 11.65 -49.07 20.15
CA GLN A 25 12.64 -49.85 19.41
C GLN A 25 12.21 -50.03 17.96
N ILE A 26 13.05 -49.54 17.06
CA ILE A 26 12.88 -49.73 15.61
C ILE A 26 13.90 -50.76 15.16
N VAL A 27 13.42 -51.84 14.54
CA VAL A 27 14.27 -52.91 14.01
C VAL A 27 14.12 -52.93 12.50
N VAL A 28 15.24 -52.90 11.79
CA VAL A 28 15.26 -53.01 10.33
C VAL A 28 15.81 -54.36 9.93
N THR A 29 15.10 -55.06 9.05
CA THR A 29 15.59 -56.30 8.46
C THR A 29 15.71 -56.17 6.95
N PRO A 30 16.79 -56.66 6.33
CA PRO A 30 16.87 -56.80 4.89
C PRO A 30 15.96 -57.95 4.42
N ASP A 31 15.24 -57.71 3.33
CA ASP A 31 14.49 -58.70 2.56
C ASP A 31 15.42 -59.40 1.57
N THR A 32 14.98 -60.56 1.08
CA THR A 32 15.65 -61.42 0.09
C THR A 32 15.98 -60.70 -1.22
N GLU A 33 15.28 -59.62 -1.55
CA GLU A 33 15.53 -58.76 -2.73
C GLU A 33 16.53 -57.61 -2.47
N GLY A 34 17.16 -57.55 -1.29
CA GLY A 34 18.09 -56.47 -0.92
C GLY A 34 17.41 -55.15 -0.54
N LYS A 35 16.09 -55.15 -0.34
CA LYS A 35 15.32 -54.02 0.22
C LYS A 35 15.23 -54.14 1.74
N PHE A 36 14.92 -53.06 2.44
CA PHE A 36 14.81 -53.01 3.89
C PHE A 36 13.36 -52.84 4.32
N ILE A 37 12.97 -53.53 5.38
CA ILE A 37 11.67 -53.38 6.05
C ILE A 37 11.92 -53.03 7.52
N GLY A 38 11.32 -51.94 7.98
CA GLY A 38 11.38 -51.49 9.37
C GLY A 38 10.17 -51.97 10.16
N TYR A 39 10.40 -52.37 11.41
CA TYR A 39 9.38 -52.79 12.36
C TYR A 39 9.48 -51.95 13.63
N VAL A 40 8.33 -51.56 14.16
CA VAL A 40 8.20 -50.88 15.45
C VAL A 40 7.13 -51.58 16.26
N ASP A 41 7.47 -51.96 17.49
CA ASP A 41 6.50 -52.50 18.44
C ASP A 41 5.95 -51.36 19.31
N LEU A 42 4.70 -50.97 19.05
CA LEU A 42 3.96 -49.96 19.79
C LEU A 42 3.39 -50.51 21.07
N GLN A 43 3.66 -49.85 22.19
CA GLN A 43 3.01 -50.14 23.47
C GLN A 43 1.84 -49.18 23.64
N ILE A 44 0.61 -49.68 23.54
CA ILE A 44 -0.60 -48.87 23.66
C ILE A 44 -1.26 -49.21 25.01
N PRO A 45 -1.28 -48.26 25.97
CA PRO A 45 -1.98 -48.48 27.23
C PRO A 45 -3.49 -48.46 26.99
N ARG A 46 -4.19 -49.55 27.37
CA ARG A 46 -5.66 -49.66 27.28
C ARG A 46 -6.34 -49.45 28.63
N SER A 47 -5.64 -49.76 29.72
CA SER A 47 -6.06 -49.51 31.11
C SER A 47 -4.82 -49.37 32.00
N GLU A 48 -5.00 -49.08 33.29
CA GLU A 48 -3.90 -48.95 34.27
C GLU A 48 -3.00 -50.19 34.36
N THR A 49 -3.48 -51.36 33.95
CA THR A 49 -2.77 -52.65 34.08
C THR A 49 -2.57 -53.39 32.76
N VAL A 50 -3.19 -52.95 31.66
CA VAL A 50 -3.15 -53.66 30.37
C VAL A 50 -2.48 -52.78 29.31
N VAL A 51 -1.33 -53.26 28.84
CA VAL A 51 -0.60 -52.69 27.69
C VAL A 51 -0.73 -53.65 26.51
N GLN A 52 -1.24 -53.16 25.40
CA GLN A 52 -1.32 -53.91 24.15
C GLN A 52 -0.11 -53.59 23.28
N THR A 53 0.62 -54.61 22.84
CA THR A 53 1.71 -54.43 21.88
C THR A 53 1.18 -54.59 20.46
N VAL A 54 1.31 -53.54 19.63
CA VAL A 54 0.92 -53.54 18.22
C VAL A 54 2.15 -53.35 17.35
N ARG A 55 2.44 -54.30 16.47
CA ARG A 55 3.56 -54.19 15.53
C ARG A 55 3.16 -53.37 14.31
N CYS A 56 3.88 -52.30 14.03
CA CYS A 56 3.81 -51.55 12.78
C CYS A 56 5.00 -51.92 11.90
N SER A 57 4.74 -52.17 10.62
CA SER A 57 5.76 -52.49 9.62
C SER A 57 5.73 -51.45 8.49
N SER A 58 6.90 -51.01 8.03
CA SER A 58 7.04 -50.16 6.85
C SER A 58 6.77 -50.94 5.56
N SER A 59 6.57 -50.22 4.46
CA SER A 59 6.76 -50.81 3.13
C SER A 59 8.25 -51.14 2.88
N GLN A 60 8.55 -51.91 1.82
CA GLN A 60 9.94 -52.16 1.40
C GLN A 60 10.61 -50.87 0.92
N PHE A 61 11.79 -50.53 1.46
CA PHE A 61 12.60 -49.38 1.04
C PHE A 61 13.98 -49.80 0.52
N PRO A 62 14.60 -49.02 -0.37
CA PRO A 62 15.96 -49.28 -0.83
C PRO A 62 17.03 -48.97 0.24
N THR A 63 16.70 -48.23 1.30
CA THR A 63 17.63 -47.84 2.37
C THR A 63 17.05 -48.18 3.75
N ALA A 64 17.93 -48.57 4.68
CA ALA A 64 17.54 -48.85 6.06
C ALA A 64 16.93 -47.62 6.75
N THR A 65 17.55 -46.44 6.57
CA THR A 65 17.06 -45.18 7.13
C THR A 65 15.68 -44.79 6.60
N GLY A 66 15.38 -45.08 5.32
CA GLY A 66 14.05 -44.85 4.74
C GLY A 66 13.00 -45.77 5.37
N ALA A 67 13.35 -47.04 5.59
CA ALA A 67 12.49 -48.00 6.26
C ALA A 67 12.21 -47.63 7.72
N GLU A 68 13.22 -47.14 8.46
CA GLU A 68 13.06 -46.66 9.85
C GLU A 68 12.10 -45.47 9.93
N GLN A 69 12.31 -44.47 9.08
CA GLN A 69 11.49 -43.25 9.05
C GLN A 69 10.03 -43.56 8.71
N ASP A 70 9.79 -44.46 7.75
CA ASP A 70 8.42 -44.86 7.41
C ASP A 70 7.76 -45.71 8.49
N ALA A 71 8.50 -46.65 9.11
CA ALA A 71 8.00 -47.44 10.22
C ALA A 71 7.62 -46.54 11.41
N ALA A 72 8.47 -45.55 11.74
CA ALA A 72 8.18 -44.55 12.76
C ALA A 72 6.96 -43.68 12.41
N ARG A 73 6.83 -43.25 11.15
CA ARG A 73 5.68 -42.47 10.67
C ARG A 73 4.37 -43.25 10.81
N LEU A 74 4.35 -44.53 10.42
CA LEU A 74 3.17 -45.39 10.57
C LEU A 74 2.85 -45.66 12.04
N ALA A 75 3.88 -45.84 12.87
CA ALA A 75 3.74 -46.00 14.31
C ALA A 75 3.09 -44.78 14.97
N MET A 76 3.56 -43.56 14.65
CA MET A 76 2.95 -42.32 15.13
C MET A 76 1.51 -42.14 14.65
N LYS A 77 1.22 -42.48 13.38
CA LYS A 77 -0.14 -42.42 12.85
C LYS A 77 -1.08 -43.32 13.66
N ARG A 78 -0.62 -44.53 14.00
CA ARG A 78 -1.41 -45.48 14.79
C ARG A 78 -1.61 -45.00 16.22
N LEU A 79 -0.58 -44.44 16.86
CA LEU A 79 -0.71 -43.80 18.18
C LEU A 79 -1.70 -42.64 18.15
N LYS A 80 -1.71 -41.84 17.08
CA LYS A 80 -2.68 -40.76 16.91
C LYS A 80 -4.12 -41.27 16.93
N GLU A 81 -4.38 -42.35 16.19
CA GLU A 81 -5.72 -42.96 16.07
C GLU A 81 -6.16 -43.65 17.37
N GLU A 82 -5.23 -44.27 18.09
CA GLU A 82 -5.55 -45.12 19.25
C GLU A 82 -5.56 -44.35 20.58
N CYS A 83 -4.82 -43.24 20.67
CA CYS A 83 -4.70 -42.41 21.86
C CYS A 83 -5.33 -41.00 21.69
N ASP A 84 -6.05 -40.75 20.59
CA ASP A 84 -6.69 -39.46 20.25
C ASP A 84 -5.74 -38.25 20.37
N LEU A 85 -4.47 -38.42 19.98
CA LEU A 85 -3.45 -37.39 20.12
C LEU A 85 -3.64 -36.27 19.09
N GLN A 86 -3.55 -35.02 19.54
CA GLN A 86 -3.47 -33.86 18.66
C GLN A 86 -2.01 -33.42 18.54
N PHE A 87 -1.36 -33.75 17.42
CA PHE A 87 -0.07 -33.17 17.06
C PHE A 87 -0.28 -31.73 16.63
N LYS A 88 0.20 -30.78 17.44
CA LYS A 88 0.21 -29.36 17.11
C LYS A 88 1.62 -28.97 16.65
N ASP A 89 1.75 -28.63 15.36
CA ASP A 89 2.98 -28.04 14.85
C ASP A 89 2.95 -26.53 15.09
N ILE A 90 3.54 -26.12 16.21
CA ILE A 90 3.60 -24.72 16.64
C ILE A 90 4.30 -23.85 15.58
N ASN A 91 5.27 -24.41 14.84
CA ASN A 91 6.00 -23.67 13.81
C ASN A 91 5.16 -23.49 12.53
N TYR A 92 4.26 -24.43 12.21
CA TYR A 92 3.35 -24.29 11.07
C TYR A 92 2.31 -23.19 11.30
N ASP A 93 1.73 -23.15 12.51
CA ASP A 93 0.74 -22.13 12.87
C ASP A 93 1.34 -20.71 12.80
N ASP A 94 2.57 -20.54 13.32
CA ASP A 94 3.30 -19.28 13.24
C ASP A 94 3.65 -18.90 11.79
N SER A 95 4.13 -19.87 11.00
CA SER A 95 4.44 -19.66 9.58
C SER A 95 3.20 -19.21 8.78
N LEU A 96 2.05 -19.83 9.03
CA LEU A 96 0.79 -19.46 8.40
C LEU A 96 0.35 -18.06 8.82
N LEU A 97 0.47 -17.71 10.10
CA LEU A 97 0.17 -16.38 10.61
C LEU A 97 1.05 -15.31 9.94
N TYR A 98 2.36 -15.52 9.90
CA TYR A 98 3.29 -14.56 9.28
C TYR A 98 3.03 -14.41 7.78
N LYS A 99 2.72 -15.50 7.08
CA LYS A 99 2.35 -15.43 5.67
C LYS A 99 1.09 -14.58 5.47
N ASN A 100 0.05 -14.82 6.26
CA ASN A 100 -1.20 -14.05 6.16
C ASN A 100 -0.98 -12.56 6.47
N LEU A 101 -0.16 -12.23 7.48
CA LEU A 101 0.20 -10.85 7.79
C LEU A 101 0.99 -10.19 6.64
N TYR A 102 1.92 -10.93 6.04
CA TYR A 102 2.70 -10.44 4.92
C TYR A 102 1.85 -10.20 3.68
N ASP A 103 0.93 -11.12 3.36
CA ASP A 103 0.00 -11.00 2.24
C ASP A 103 -0.93 -9.79 2.43
N HIS A 104 -1.42 -9.60 3.66
CA HIS A 104 -2.24 -8.44 4.01
C HIS A 104 -1.46 -7.12 3.86
N GLN A 105 -0.23 -7.08 4.38
CA GLN A 105 0.62 -5.88 4.28
C GLN A 105 0.98 -5.56 2.83
N THR A 106 1.26 -6.58 2.02
CA THR A 106 1.57 -6.42 0.59
C THR A 106 0.39 -5.82 -0.17
N THR A 107 -0.83 -6.27 0.16
CA THR A 107 -2.06 -5.73 -0.42
C THR A 107 -2.25 -4.25 -0.05
N ASN A 108 -2.05 -3.90 1.22
CA ASN A 108 -2.14 -2.51 1.69
C ASN A 108 -1.09 -1.61 1.00
N CYS A 109 0.15 -2.08 0.85
CA CYS A 109 1.19 -1.36 0.12
C CYS A 109 0.84 -1.14 -1.35
N ALA A 110 0.20 -2.10 -2.03
CA ALA A 110 -0.24 -1.93 -3.41
C ALA A 110 -1.33 -0.84 -3.55
N VAL A 111 -2.29 -0.80 -2.61
CA VAL A 111 -3.33 0.24 -2.57
C VAL A 111 -2.72 1.61 -2.35
N LEU A 112 -1.83 1.76 -1.36
CA LEU A 112 -1.16 3.03 -1.07
C LEU A 112 -0.32 3.52 -2.24
N THR A 113 0.42 2.62 -2.90
CA THR A 113 1.21 2.95 -4.10
C THR A 113 0.32 3.49 -5.22
N THR A 114 -0.87 2.90 -5.40
CA THR A 114 -1.84 3.34 -6.41
C THR A 114 -2.45 4.70 -6.07
N GLN A 115 -2.77 4.95 -4.80
CA GLN A 115 -3.25 6.26 -4.34
C GLN A 115 -2.19 7.34 -4.53
N TYR A 116 -0.95 7.04 -4.16
CA TYR A 116 0.18 7.94 -4.33
C TYR A 116 0.43 8.31 -5.79
N SER A 117 0.40 7.32 -6.70
CA SER A 117 0.62 7.57 -8.13
C SER A 117 -0.48 8.46 -8.73
N ASN A 118 -1.74 8.23 -8.34
CA ASN A 118 -2.87 9.08 -8.76
C ASN A 118 -2.70 10.51 -8.25
N LEU A 119 -2.40 10.68 -6.96
CA LEU A 119 -2.21 12.00 -6.35
C LEU A 119 -1.03 12.76 -6.99
N SER A 120 0.07 12.05 -7.29
CA SER A 120 1.23 12.62 -7.97
C SER A 120 0.90 13.13 -9.37
N ARG A 121 0.07 12.39 -10.11
CA ARG A 121 -0.42 12.80 -11.43
C ARG A 121 -1.32 14.03 -11.34
N GLU A 122 -2.27 14.04 -10.42
CA GLU A 122 -3.17 15.19 -10.19
C GLU A 122 -2.40 16.45 -9.79
N HIS A 123 -1.44 16.32 -8.89
CA HIS A 123 -0.57 17.42 -8.50
C HIS A 123 0.23 17.97 -9.68
N SER A 124 0.77 17.09 -10.53
CA SER A 124 1.52 17.51 -11.72
C SER A 124 0.63 18.29 -12.70
N PHE A 125 -0.58 17.79 -12.95
CA PHE A 125 -1.57 18.48 -13.78
C PHE A 125 -1.95 19.86 -13.21
N LEU A 126 -2.20 19.93 -11.89
CA LEU A 126 -2.55 21.19 -11.24
C LEU A 126 -1.40 22.21 -11.32
N LYS A 127 -0.16 21.75 -11.14
CA LYS A 127 1.05 22.57 -11.29
C LYS A 127 1.16 23.15 -12.70
N GLU A 128 0.93 22.35 -13.73
CA GLU A 128 0.93 22.82 -15.13
C GLU A 128 -0.17 23.85 -15.39
N CYS A 129 -1.39 23.58 -14.92
CA CYS A 129 -2.50 24.52 -15.03
C CYS A 129 -2.21 25.86 -14.34
N HIS A 130 -1.61 25.81 -13.14
CA HIS A 130 -1.21 27.01 -12.41
C HIS A 130 -0.20 27.84 -13.19
N VAL A 131 0.86 27.20 -13.72
CA VAL A 131 1.88 27.89 -14.53
C VAL A 131 1.26 28.53 -15.77
N SER A 132 0.39 27.79 -16.49
CA SER A 132 -0.31 28.32 -17.66
C SER A 132 -1.20 29.52 -17.32
N THR A 133 -1.96 29.44 -16.23
CA THR A 133 -2.84 30.52 -15.77
C THR A 133 -2.05 31.77 -15.39
N VAL A 134 -0.92 31.60 -14.70
CA VAL A 134 -0.02 32.72 -14.35
C VAL A 134 0.58 33.35 -15.61
N ALA A 135 0.97 32.55 -16.60
CA ALA A 135 1.48 33.06 -17.87
C ALA A 135 0.41 33.90 -18.61
N GLN A 136 -0.81 33.37 -18.77
CA GLN A 136 -1.91 34.10 -19.40
C GLN A 136 -2.24 35.40 -18.66
N LYS A 137 -2.28 35.38 -17.32
CA LYS A 137 -2.48 36.58 -16.51
C LYS A 137 -1.42 37.64 -16.83
N ASN A 138 -0.15 37.25 -16.94
CA ASN A 138 0.93 38.18 -17.25
C ASN A 138 0.78 38.78 -18.65
N GLU A 139 0.34 37.99 -19.63
CA GLU A 139 0.02 38.51 -20.97
C GLU A 139 -1.09 39.56 -20.91
N TYR A 140 -2.19 39.29 -20.22
CA TYR A 140 -3.27 40.27 -20.04
C TYR A 140 -2.79 41.56 -19.34
N VAL A 141 -1.93 41.44 -18.33
CA VAL A 141 -1.34 42.61 -17.66
C VAL A 141 -0.51 43.43 -18.64
N ASN A 142 0.31 42.79 -19.47
CA ASN A 142 1.13 43.46 -20.47
C ASN A 142 0.28 44.16 -21.54
N GLU A 143 -0.76 43.50 -22.05
CA GLU A 143 -1.69 44.09 -23.01
C GLU A 143 -2.42 45.30 -22.41
N ARG A 144 -2.84 45.22 -21.14
CA ARG A 144 -3.45 46.36 -20.44
C ARG A 144 -2.49 47.54 -20.31
N ILE A 145 -1.20 47.29 -20.05
CA ILE A 145 -0.17 48.34 -20.00
C ILE A 145 -0.02 49.01 -21.37
N LYS A 146 0.07 48.22 -22.45
CA LYS A 146 0.15 48.75 -23.82
C LYS A 146 -1.06 49.62 -24.17
N LEU A 147 -2.27 49.15 -23.88
CA LEU A 147 -3.50 49.91 -24.10
C LEU A 147 -3.51 51.23 -23.32
N ARG A 148 -3.11 51.21 -22.05
CA ARG A 148 -3.02 52.42 -21.23
C ARG A 148 -2.03 53.43 -21.84
N ASN A 149 -0.89 52.97 -22.33
CA ASN A 149 0.10 53.85 -22.96
C ASN A 149 -0.44 54.46 -24.27
N ALA A 150 -1.08 53.65 -25.12
CA ALA A 150 -1.69 54.13 -26.37
C ALA A 150 -2.81 55.17 -26.12
N ILE A 151 -3.63 54.96 -25.09
CA ILE A 151 -4.64 55.96 -24.66
C ILE A 151 -3.95 57.26 -24.22
N GLY A 152 -2.87 57.15 -23.45
CA GLY A 152 -2.07 58.31 -23.02
C GLY A 152 -1.47 59.09 -24.20
N GLU A 153 -0.96 58.40 -25.21
CA GLU A 153 -0.47 59.01 -26.45
C GLU A 153 -1.58 59.74 -27.22
N CYS A 154 -2.75 59.12 -27.36
CA CYS A 154 -3.92 59.75 -27.98
C CYS A 154 -4.33 61.03 -27.24
N TYR A 155 -4.37 60.99 -25.91
CA TYR A 155 -4.68 62.17 -25.09
C TYR A 155 -3.65 63.30 -25.29
N ALA A 156 -2.37 62.96 -25.39
CA ALA A 156 -1.32 63.92 -25.68
C ALA A 156 -1.49 64.59 -27.06
N VAL A 157 -1.87 63.83 -28.09
CA VAL A 157 -2.16 64.36 -29.43
C VAL A 157 -3.36 65.31 -29.40
N VAL A 158 -4.47 64.90 -28.78
CA VAL A 158 -5.67 65.75 -28.64
C VAL A 158 -5.34 67.07 -27.93
N ASN A 159 -4.56 67.02 -26.85
CA ASN A 159 -4.13 68.22 -26.15
C ASN A 159 -3.26 69.14 -27.02
N ARG A 160 -2.33 68.58 -27.80
CA ARG A 160 -1.51 69.37 -28.74
C ARG A 160 -2.38 70.10 -29.76
N ILE A 161 -3.32 69.40 -30.39
CA ILE A 161 -4.25 69.99 -31.37
C ILE A 161 -5.09 71.08 -30.71
N THR A 162 -5.60 70.83 -29.51
CA THR A 162 -6.42 71.80 -28.75
C THR A 162 -5.63 73.07 -28.44
N VAL A 163 -4.39 72.94 -27.96
CA VAL A 163 -3.50 74.08 -27.69
C VAL A 163 -3.16 74.85 -28.97
N GLU A 164 -2.96 74.15 -30.09
CA GLU A 164 -2.63 74.78 -31.36
C GLU A 164 -3.82 75.51 -32.00
N LEU A 165 -5.03 74.95 -31.87
CA LEU A 165 -6.27 75.64 -32.24
C LEU A 165 -6.49 76.91 -31.41
N LEU A 166 -6.25 76.85 -30.09
CA LEU A 166 -6.32 78.01 -29.20
C LEU A 166 -5.29 79.11 -29.54
N ARG A 167 -4.16 78.76 -30.16
CA ARG A 167 -3.16 79.75 -30.63
C ARG A 167 -3.53 80.42 -31.95
N ARG A 168 -4.24 79.73 -32.85
CA ARG A 168 -4.57 80.24 -34.20
C ARG A 168 -5.83 81.10 -34.25
N THR A 169 -6.69 81.00 -33.25
CA THR A 169 -7.85 81.90 -33.09
C THR A 169 -7.70 82.69 -31.79
N PRO A 170 -7.52 84.03 -31.81
CA PRO A 170 -7.71 84.84 -30.61
C PRO A 170 -9.21 84.82 -30.27
N LEU A 171 -9.63 83.80 -29.52
CA LEU A 171 -10.98 83.74 -28.98
C LEU A 171 -11.10 84.78 -27.87
N ARG A 172 -12.09 85.67 -28.02
CA ARG A 172 -12.60 86.50 -26.92
C ARG A 172 -12.90 85.62 -25.71
N PRO A 173 -12.66 86.10 -24.48
CA PRO A 173 -12.87 85.29 -23.29
C PRO A 173 -14.36 84.98 -23.13
N CYS A 174 -14.72 83.72 -23.33
CA CYS A 174 -15.97 83.15 -22.82
C CYS A 174 -15.60 82.08 -21.77
N PRO A 175 -16.29 82.03 -20.62
CA PRO A 175 -15.92 81.17 -19.52
C PRO A 175 -16.41 79.75 -19.81
N ILE A 176 -15.59 78.94 -20.49
CA ILE A 176 -15.80 77.50 -20.54
C ILE A 176 -14.91 76.90 -19.46
N ARG A 177 -15.56 76.49 -18.36
CA ARG A 177 -15.00 75.67 -17.29
C ARG A 177 -14.34 74.44 -17.92
N MET A 178 -13.01 74.32 -17.85
CA MET A 178 -12.34 73.04 -18.10
C MET A 178 -12.70 72.10 -16.97
N LEU A 179 -13.52 71.10 -17.25
CA LEU A 179 -13.68 69.94 -16.38
C LEU A 179 -12.35 69.17 -16.40
N SER A 180 -11.72 69.07 -15.24
CA SER A 180 -10.51 68.28 -15.04
C SER A 180 -10.83 66.79 -15.22
N CYS A 181 -9.88 66.04 -15.76
CA CYS A 181 -9.94 64.57 -15.89
C CYS A 181 -10.15 63.81 -14.56
N SER A 182 -10.21 64.50 -13.41
CA SER A 182 -10.64 63.93 -12.13
C SER A 182 -12.10 63.49 -12.11
N ASP A 183 -12.93 64.05 -12.99
CA ASP A 183 -14.39 63.95 -12.84
C ASP A 183 -15.01 62.78 -13.63
N TYR A 184 -14.20 62.01 -14.36
CA TYR A 184 -14.66 60.83 -15.12
C TYR A 184 -14.32 59.47 -14.48
N LEU A 185 -13.69 59.45 -13.30
CA LEU A 185 -13.42 58.20 -12.56
C LEU A 185 -14.40 57.92 -11.42
N ILE A 186 -15.47 58.70 -11.28
CA ILE A 186 -16.53 58.47 -10.28
C ILE A 186 -17.86 58.38 -11.03
N GLY A 187 -18.11 57.24 -11.68
CA GLY A 187 -19.29 57.14 -12.55
C GLY A 187 -19.63 55.76 -13.09
N SER A 188 -19.23 54.69 -12.41
CA SER A 188 -19.87 53.38 -12.58
C SER A 188 -19.56 52.50 -11.38
N CYS A 189 -20.28 52.75 -10.29
CA CYS A 189 -20.77 51.67 -9.45
C CYS A 189 -21.55 50.71 -10.35
N PHE A 190 -20.92 49.62 -10.77
CA PHE A 190 -21.64 48.39 -11.01
C PHE A 190 -21.36 47.49 -9.81
N CYS A 191 -22.42 47.27 -9.04
CA CYS A 191 -22.47 46.39 -7.88
C CYS A 191 -21.86 45.02 -8.22
N PHE A 192 -20.74 44.69 -7.58
CA PHE A 192 -20.45 43.30 -7.25
C PHE A 192 -20.57 43.17 -5.74
N GLN A 193 -21.81 42.89 -5.34
CA GLN A 193 -22.19 42.55 -4.00
C GLN A 193 -21.39 41.31 -3.59
N GLN A 194 -20.58 41.45 -2.55
CA GLN A 194 -19.96 40.37 -1.80
C GLN A 194 -21.07 39.47 -1.24
N SER A 195 -21.53 38.50 -2.03
CA SER A 195 -22.23 37.33 -1.51
C SER A 195 -21.16 36.32 -1.09
N ASN A 196 -20.87 36.33 0.21
CA ASN A 196 -20.19 35.26 0.92
C ASN A 196 -20.89 33.92 0.60
N PHE A 197 -20.32 33.13 -0.31
CA PHE A 197 -20.47 31.68 -0.26
C PHE A 197 -19.38 31.15 0.68
N ALA A 198 -19.67 31.28 1.98
CA ALA A 198 -19.05 30.45 2.99
C ALA A 198 -19.73 29.08 2.94
N HIS A 199 -19.18 28.16 2.16
CA HIS A 199 -19.35 26.73 2.38
C HIS A 199 -17.95 26.09 2.33
N GLY A 200 -17.55 25.59 3.50
CA GLY A 200 -16.56 24.56 3.78
C GLY A 200 -15.38 24.37 2.82
N ILE A 201 -14.17 24.54 3.35
CA ILE A 201 -13.36 23.42 3.83
C ILE A 201 -12.11 24.06 4.47
N LEU A 202 -12.11 24.12 5.80
CA LEU A 202 -10.92 24.39 6.61
C LEU A 202 -10.40 23.01 7.01
N VAL A 203 -9.31 22.61 6.35
CA VAL A 203 -8.60 21.35 6.57
C VAL A 203 -7.11 21.69 6.64
N TRP A 204 -6.57 21.56 7.86
CA TRP A 204 -5.17 21.30 8.27
C TRP A 204 -4.22 22.52 8.20
N TYR A 205 -3.44 22.89 9.21
CA TYR A 205 -2.86 22.23 10.40
C TYR A 205 -2.90 23.16 11.61
#